data_AF-A0A0K8MH81-F1
#
_entry.id   AF-A0A0K8MH81-F1
#
_cell.length_a   1.000
_cell.length_b   1.000
_cell.length_c   1.000
_cell.angle_alpha   90.00
_cell.angle_beta   90.00
_cell.angle_gamma   90.00
#
_symmetry.space_group_name_H-M   'P 1'
#
loop_
_entity.id
_entity.type
_entity.pdbx_description
1 polymer ?
#
loop_
_entity_poly.entity_id
_entity_poly.type
_entity_poly.pdbx_seq_one_letter_code
_entity_poly.pdbx_strand_id
1 'polypeptide(L)'
;MADNNTFVDTTPTAGNGDEYRDPSHIPDQNGFTGDIQNGIVDAKSRTLATWLRQKQWGIDVREAMALFVEWLSTKWASNKAMIDDNVSRQTAVEQRQTDLEGKFTNVISSATSDSEVIDARDSANFGKFGTIDARFENIEALITKYVPQGFEVAINHNLNRMPQVSVFTYDWAIGTETNGLDTAPSGLFGGSQPVSVSNQVVYSDVNNVKVILPADYQQGGTLEHHNGVWYLIDGIKTLKFVLS
;
A
#
# COMPACT_ATOMS: atom_id res chain seq x y z
N MET A 1 -37.92 -47.02 28.85
CA MET A 1 -38.75 -48.21 28.67
C MET A 1 -39.73 -47.86 27.57
N ALA A 2 -39.52 -48.36 26.36
CA ALA A 2 -40.43 -48.15 25.24
C ALA A 2 -41.46 -49.27 25.29
N ASP A 3 -42.73 -48.92 25.45
CA ASP A 3 -43.81 -49.89 25.56
C ASP A 3 -43.91 -50.72 24.28
N ASN A 4 -43.87 -52.02 24.50
CA ASN A 4 -43.88 -53.07 23.49
C ASN A 4 -45.31 -53.27 22.97
N ASN A 5 -45.86 -52.29 22.24
CA ASN A 5 -47.12 -52.45 21.54
C ASN A 5 -46.85 -53.16 20.22
N THR A 6 -46.95 -54.48 20.24
CA THR A 6 -47.00 -55.33 19.05
C THR A 6 -48.13 -54.85 18.13
N PHE A 7 -47.77 -54.33 16.97
CA PHE A 7 -48.72 -54.05 15.90
C PHE A 7 -49.39 -55.35 15.49
N VAL A 8 -50.70 -55.47 15.74
CA VAL A 8 -51.51 -56.61 15.30
C VAL A 8 -52.23 -56.21 14.03
N ASP A 9 -52.09 -57.02 12.98
CA ASP A 9 -52.77 -56.80 11.71
C ASP A 9 -54.24 -57.20 11.88
N THR A 10 -55.12 -56.21 12.10
CA THR A 10 -56.56 -56.46 12.18
C THR A 10 -57.11 -56.54 10.77
N THR A 11 -57.31 -57.75 10.27
CA THR A 11 -58.24 -57.94 9.13
C THR A 11 -59.61 -57.43 9.55
N PRO A 12 -60.22 -56.47 8.84
CA PRO A 12 -61.55 -56.02 9.18
C PRO A 12 -62.53 -57.16 8.96
N THR A 13 -63.16 -57.63 10.04
CA THR A 13 -64.33 -58.51 9.93
C THR A 13 -65.42 -57.71 9.22
N ALA A 14 -65.87 -58.20 8.07
CA ALA A 14 -66.99 -57.62 7.33
C ALA A 14 -68.25 -57.66 8.21
N GLY A 15 -68.50 -56.55 8.91
CA GLY A 15 -69.74 -56.26 9.61
C GLY A 15 -70.54 -55.29 8.76
N ASN A 16 -71.84 -55.55 8.63
CA ASN A 16 -72.80 -54.75 7.90
C ASN A 16 -72.59 -53.23 8.08
N GLY A 17 -72.09 -52.56 7.04
CA GLY A 17 -72.34 -51.14 6.78
C GLY A 17 -71.56 -50.09 7.58
N ASP A 18 -70.91 -50.42 8.69
CA ASP A 18 -70.24 -49.42 9.52
C ASP A 18 -68.72 -49.48 9.38
N GLU A 19 -68.16 -48.47 8.69
CA GLU A 19 -66.73 -48.25 8.52
C GLU A 19 -66.01 -48.19 9.88
N TYR A 20 -64.86 -48.85 10.00
CA TYR A 20 -63.99 -48.75 11.17
C TYR A 20 -63.65 -47.28 11.47
N ARG A 21 -64.06 -46.78 12.65
CA ARG A 21 -63.69 -45.46 13.17
C ARG A 21 -62.79 -45.61 14.39
N ASP A 22 -61.59 -45.05 14.29
CA ASP A 22 -60.70 -44.84 15.44
C ASP A 22 -61.42 -43.94 16.47
N PRO A 23 -61.47 -44.32 17.76
CA PRO A 23 -62.03 -43.50 18.84
C PRO A 23 -61.40 -42.10 18.94
N SER A 24 -60.15 -41.94 18.48
CA SER A 24 -59.41 -40.68 18.39
C SER A 24 -59.33 -40.19 16.94
N HIS A 25 -60.44 -39.66 16.43
CA HIS A 25 -60.45 -39.14 15.05
C HIS A 25 -59.52 -37.93 14.91
N ILE A 26 -58.82 -37.82 13.78
CA ILE A 26 -58.07 -36.61 13.43
C ILE A 26 -59.10 -35.52 13.09
N PRO A 27 -59.05 -34.32 13.72
CA PRO A 27 -59.97 -33.23 13.38
C PRO A 27 -59.69 -32.67 11.98
N ASP A 28 -60.75 -32.32 11.24
CA ASP A 28 -60.67 -31.76 9.88
C ASP A 28 -59.85 -30.46 9.83
N GLN A 29 -59.94 -29.66 10.89
CA GLN A 29 -59.10 -28.48 11.11
C GLN A 29 -58.15 -28.75 12.26
N ASN A 30 -56.86 -28.77 11.95
CA ASN A 30 -55.78 -28.88 12.91
C ASN A 30 -54.60 -28.02 12.44
N GLY A 31 -53.58 -27.85 13.29
CA GLY A 31 -52.42 -27.02 12.98
C GLY A 31 -51.71 -27.42 11.68
N PHE A 32 -51.62 -28.73 11.39
CA PHE A 32 -51.02 -29.22 10.16
C PHE A 32 -51.84 -28.86 8.91
N THR A 33 -53.17 -28.93 8.98
CA THR A 33 -54.04 -28.49 7.88
C THR A 33 -53.83 -26.99 7.57
N GLY A 34 -53.64 -26.16 8.60
CA GLY A 34 -53.33 -24.74 8.45
C GLY A 34 -51.97 -24.49 7.77
N ASP A 35 -50.93 -25.18 8.21
CA ASP A 35 -49.59 -25.06 7.62
C ASP A 35 -49.55 -25.53 6.16
N ILE A 36 -50.26 -26.62 5.85
CA ILE A 36 -50.38 -27.17 4.49
C ILE A 36 -51.14 -26.21 3.55
N GLN A 37 -52.17 -25.52 4.05
CA GLN A 37 -52.95 -24.55 3.27
C GLN A 37 -52.14 -23.30 2.91
N ASN A 38 -51.24 -22.88 3.80
CA ASN A 38 -50.37 -21.72 3.60
C ASN A 38 -49.03 -22.07 2.91
N GLY A 39 -48.71 -23.36 2.82
CA GLY A 39 -47.49 -23.87 2.18
C GLY A 39 -47.64 -24.15 0.68
N ILE A 40 -46.50 -24.36 0.01
CA ILE A 40 -46.46 -24.82 -1.38
C ILE A 40 -46.43 -26.35 -1.39
N VAL A 41 -47.52 -26.97 -1.83
CA VAL A 41 -47.65 -28.42 -2.00
C VAL A 41 -47.74 -28.73 -3.48
N ASP A 42 -46.88 -29.61 -3.98
CA ASP A 42 -46.93 -29.98 -5.40
C ASP A 42 -48.19 -30.78 -5.73
N ALA A 43 -48.62 -30.68 -6.99
CA ALA A 43 -49.85 -31.33 -7.45
C ALA A 43 -49.80 -32.87 -7.30
N LYS A 44 -48.64 -33.50 -7.45
CA LYS A 44 -48.51 -34.97 -7.35
C LYS A 44 -48.63 -35.43 -5.90
N SER A 45 -48.08 -34.70 -4.92
CA SER A 45 -48.32 -34.96 -3.49
C SER A 45 -49.80 -34.93 -3.15
N ARG A 46 -50.55 -33.95 -3.69
CA ARG A 46 -51.99 -33.86 -3.43
C ARG A 46 -52.73 -35.07 -3.99
N THR A 47 -52.39 -35.52 -5.20
CA THR A 47 -52.98 -36.72 -5.80
C THR A 47 -52.65 -37.98 -4.99
N LEU A 48 -51.38 -38.18 -4.61
CA LEU A 48 -50.94 -39.31 -3.79
C LEU A 48 -51.60 -39.31 -2.40
N ALA A 49 -51.70 -38.14 -1.75
CA ALA A 49 -52.39 -38.00 -0.48
C ALA A 49 -53.89 -38.30 -0.59
N THR A 50 -54.53 -37.96 -1.71
CA THR A 50 -55.94 -38.34 -1.97
C THR A 50 -56.07 -39.86 -2.14
N TRP A 51 -55.17 -40.51 -2.88
CA TRP A 51 -55.17 -41.96 -3.02
C TRP A 51 -54.94 -42.68 -1.69
N LEU A 52 -54.00 -42.20 -0.86
CA LEU A 52 -53.77 -42.75 0.49
C LEU A 52 -54.98 -42.61 1.42
N ARG A 53 -55.81 -41.57 1.24
CA ARG A 53 -57.04 -41.38 2.03
C ARG A 53 -58.23 -42.19 1.52
N GLN A 54 -58.33 -42.42 0.20
CA GLN A 54 -59.52 -43.01 -0.43
C GLN A 54 -59.39 -44.50 -0.75
N LYS A 55 -58.17 -44.99 -1.01
CA LYS A 55 -57.93 -46.39 -1.31
C LYS A 55 -57.76 -47.14 0.00
N GLN A 56 -58.60 -48.16 0.24
CA GLN A 56 -58.65 -48.87 1.52
C GLN A 56 -58.11 -50.31 1.43
N TRP A 57 -58.08 -50.95 0.24
CA TRP A 57 -57.70 -52.36 0.13
C TRP A 57 -56.90 -52.72 -1.13
N GLY A 58 -56.15 -53.83 -1.03
CA GLY A 58 -55.62 -54.56 -2.17
C GLY A 58 -54.40 -53.94 -2.84
N ILE A 59 -54.32 -54.07 -4.17
CA ILE A 59 -53.18 -53.62 -4.97
C ILE A 59 -53.08 -52.09 -5.03
N ASP A 60 -54.21 -51.38 -5.06
CA ASP A 60 -54.26 -49.92 -5.17
C ASP A 60 -53.63 -49.19 -3.96
N VAL A 61 -53.79 -49.75 -2.75
CA VAL A 61 -53.17 -49.18 -1.53
C VAL A 61 -51.66 -49.37 -1.56
N ARG A 62 -51.21 -50.59 -1.91
CA ARG A 62 -49.78 -50.90 -2.01
C ARG A 62 -49.11 -50.04 -3.08
N GLU A 63 -49.77 -49.82 -4.20
CA GLU A 63 -49.28 -48.97 -5.29
C GLU A 63 -49.23 -47.49 -4.90
N ALA A 64 -50.29 -46.97 -4.24
CA ALA A 64 -50.28 -45.59 -3.75
C ALA A 64 -49.15 -45.33 -2.73
N MET A 65 -48.89 -46.30 -1.85
CA MET A 65 -47.76 -46.25 -0.91
C MET A 65 -46.41 -46.35 -1.62
N ALA A 66 -46.26 -47.26 -2.59
CA ALA A 66 -45.03 -47.40 -3.36
C ALA A 66 -44.69 -46.12 -4.12
N LEU A 67 -45.66 -45.56 -4.86
CA LEU A 67 -45.50 -44.30 -5.59
C LEU A 67 -45.21 -43.12 -4.67
N PHE A 68 -45.78 -43.09 -3.46
CA PHE A 68 -45.44 -42.07 -2.46
C PHE A 68 -43.99 -42.15 -2.01
N VAL A 69 -43.50 -43.35 -1.68
CA VAL A 69 -42.11 -43.56 -1.27
C VAL A 69 -41.13 -43.21 -2.39
N GLU A 70 -41.41 -43.63 -3.62
CA GLU A 70 -40.59 -43.29 -4.79
C GLU A 70 -40.58 -41.79 -5.06
N TRP A 71 -41.76 -41.15 -5.03
CA TRP A 71 -41.87 -39.71 -5.20
C TRP A 71 -41.09 -38.95 -4.13
N LEU A 72 -41.20 -39.35 -2.86
CA LEU A 72 -40.44 -38.74 -1.76
C LEU A 72 -38.93 -38.90 -1.95
N SER A 73 -38.47 -40.10 -2.35
CA SER A 73 -37.06 -40.38 -2.65
C SER A 73 -36.53 -39.46 -3.75
N THR A 74 -37.28 -39.28 -4.85
CA THR A 74 -36.84 -38.39 -5.94
C THR A 74 -36.72 -36.93 -5.51
N LYS A 75 -37.66 -36.43 -4.68
CA LYS A 75 -37.61 -35.07 -4.15
C LYS A 75 -36.47 -34.89 -3.17
N TRP A 76 -36.26 -35.87 -2.30
CA TRP A 76 -35.13 -35.86 -1.37
C TRP A 76 -33.80 -35.82 -2.12
N ALA A 77 -33.60 -36.68 -3.12
CA ALA A 77 -32.37 -36.70 -3.91
C ALA A 77 -32.09 -35.37 -4.61
N SER A 78 -33.11 -34.77 -5.23
CA SER A 78 -32.99 -33.45 -5.87
C SER A 78 -32.67 -32.34 -4.87
N ASN A 79 -33.32 -32.35 -3.70
CA ASN A 79 -33.07 -31.35 -2.66
C ASN A 79 -31.68 -31.50 -2.07
N LYS A 80 -31.24 -32.74 -1.82
CA LYS A 80 -29.88 -33.03 -1.36
C LYS A 80 -28.83 -32.52 -2.34
N ALA A 81 -28.99 -32.75 -3.65
CA ALA A 81 -28.05 -32.23 -4.65
C ALA A 81 -27.96 -30.69 -4.64
N MET A 82 -29.09 -30.01 -4.47
CA MET A 82 -29.13 -28.54 -4.35
C MET A 82 -28.46 -28.05 -3.06
N ILE A 83 -28.67 -28.74 -1.94
CA ILE A 83 -28.01 -28.44 -0.67
C ILE A 83 -26.49 -28.62 -0.81
N ASP A 84 -26.05 -29.75 -1.37
CA ASP A 84 -24.63 -30.06 -1.55
C ASP A 84 -23.93 -29.01 -2.46
N ASP A 85 -24.58 -28.57 -3.55
CA ASP A 85 -24.08 -27.49 -4.41
C ASP A 85 -23.99 -26.13 -3.68
N ASN A 86 -25.05 -25.76 -2.95
CA ASN A 86 -25.06 -24.51 -2.20
C ASN A 86 -23.99 -24.49 -1.12
N VAL A 87 -23.77 -25.61 -0.41
CA VAL A 87 -22.69 -25.74 0.57
C VAL A 87 -21.33 -25.57 -0.11
N SER A 88 -21.09 -26.22 -1.24
CA SER A 88 -19.83 -26.08 -1.98
C SER A 88 -19.58 -24.65 -2.44
N ARG A 89 -20.59 -23.98 -2.99
CA ARG A 89 -20.52 -22.57 -3.40
C ARG A 89 -20.26 -21.64 -2.23
N GLN A 90 -20.87 -21.91 -1.07
CA GLN A 90 -20.66 -21.13 0.13
C GLN A 90 -19.21 -21.25 0.61
N THR A 91 -18.66 -22.46 0.71
CA THR A 91 -17.25 -22.67 1.06
C THR A 91 -16.30 -21.95 0.10
N ALA A 92 -16.58 -21.97 -1.21
CA ALA A 92 -15.78 -21.26 -2.20
C ALA A 92 -15.89 -19.72 -2.12
N VAL A 93 -17.02 -19.20 -1.65
CA VAL A 93 -17.18 -17.76 -1.36
C VAL A 93 -16.38 -17.39 -0.12
N GLU A 94 -16.53 -18.16 0.96
CA GLU A 94 -15.81 -17.95 2.22
C GLU A 94 -14.29 -17.97 1.99
N GLN A 95 -13.77 -18.94 1.23
CA GLN A 95 -12.35 -18.99 0.89
C GLN A 95 -11.89 -17.76 0.09
N ARG A 96 -12.67 -17.32 -0.92
CA ARG A 96 -12.32 -16.12 -1.70
C ARG A 96 -12.34 -14.86 -0.86
N GLN A 97 -13.26 -14.75 0.10
CA GLN A 97 -13.30 -13.65 1.05
C GLN A 97 -12.07 -13.66 1.95
N THR A 98 -11.72 -14.81 2.53
CA THR A 98 -10.49 -14.96 3.32
C THR A 98 -9.23 -14.62 2.53
N ASP A 99 -9.12 -15.08 1.28
CA ASP A 99 -7.98 -14.77 0.40
C ASP A 99 -7.91 -13.26 0.07
N LEU A 100 -9.06 -12.64 -0.18
CA LEU A 100 -9.15 -11.21 -0.49
C LEU A 100 -8.79 -10.36 0.73
N GLU A 101 -9.32 -10.69 1.90
CA GLU A 101 -8.99 -10.05 3.18
C GLU A 101 -7.50 -10.19 3.46
N GLY A 102 -6.92 -11.40 3.34
CA GLY A 102 -5.49 -11.62 3.48
C GLY A 102 -4.65 -10.78 2.52
N LYS A 103 -5.05 -10.69 1.25
CA LYS A 103 -4.39 -9.81 0.27
C LYS A 103 -4.50 -8.34 0.66
N PHE A 104 -5.66 -7.87 1.12
CA PHE A 104 -5.82 -6.49 1.58
C PHE A 104 -4.99 -6.20 2.83
N THR A 105 -4.96 -7.09 3.81
CA THR A 105 -4.11 -6.97 4.99
C THR A 105 -2.64 -6.90 4.60
N ASN A 106 -2.19 -7.75 3.67
CA ASN A 106 -0.81 -7.74 3.15
C ASN A 106 -0.48 -6.44 2.40
N VAL A 107 -1.41 -5.92 1.59
CA VAL A 107 -1.24 -4.63 0.92
C VAL A 107 -1.17 -3.50 1.94
N ILE A 108 -2.02 -3.50 2.96
CA ILE A 108 -2.01 -2.49 4.03
C ILE A 108 -0.70 -2.56 4.83
N SER A 109 -0.18 -3.77 5.13
CA SER A 109 1.09 -3.92 5.85
C SER A 109 2.32 -3.56 5.01
N SER A 110 2.29 -3.79 3.69
CA SER A 110 3.38 -3.38 2.79
C SER A 110 3.29 -1.92 2.35
N ALA A 111 2.09 -1.32 2.33
CA ALA A 111 1.90 0.08 1.97
C ALA A 111 2.58 1.07 2.94
N THR A 112 2.91 0.65 4.17
CA THR A 112 3.61 1.49 5.14
C THR A 112 5.13 1.31 5.15
N SER A 113 5.68 0.28 4.48
CA SER A 113 7.11 -0.07 4.57
C SER A 113 7.83 -0.36 3.24
N ASP A 114 7.15 -0.51 2.09
CA ASP A 114 7.80 -0.99 0.86
C ASP A 114 7.62 -0.05 -0.34
N SER A 115 7.54 1.27 -0.12
CA SER A 115 7.76 2.20 -1.23
C SER A 115 9.26 2.48 -1.29
N GLU A 116 9.94 2.04 -2.34
CA GLU A 116 11.36 2.37 -2.61
C GLU A 116 11.64 3.88 -2.40
N VAL A 117 10.64 4.71 -2.67
CA VAL A 117 10.64 6.16 -2.47
C VAL A 117 10.56 6.60 -0.99
N ILE A 118 9.94 5.81 -0.11
CA ILE A 118 9.92 6.06 1.33
C ILE A 118 11.23 5.59 1.96
N ASP A 119 11.73 4.43 1.57
CA ASP A 119 12.99 3.88 2.09
C ASP A 119 14.19 4.72 1.66
N ALA A 120 14.16 5.25 0.43
CA ALA A 120 15.17 6.18 -0.04
C ALA A 120 15.22 7.51 0.75
N ARG A 121 14.33 7.75 1.72
CA ARG A 121 14.45 8.90 2.64
C ARG A 121 15.34 8.61 3.83
N ASP A 122 15.69 7.36 4.08
CA ASP A 122 16.58 7.00 5.17
C ASP A 122 18.04 6.93 4.66
N SER A 123 18.90 7.75 5.25
CA SER A 123 20.32 7.79 4.94
C SER A 123 21.11 7.31 6.14
N ALA A 124 21.94 6.29 5.93
CA ALA A 124 22.87 5.80 6.96
C ALA A 124 23.83 6.89 7.47
N ASN A 125 24.13 7.92 6.65
CA ASN A 125 25.09 8.98 6.99
C ASN A 125 24.43 10.28 7.47
N PHE A 126 23.20 10.56 7.03
CA PHE A 126 22.55 11.86 7.23
C PHE A 126 21.21 11.76 7.97
N GLY A 127 20.83 10.56 8.39
CA GLY A 127 19.58 10.29 9.08
C GLY A 127 18.37 10.27 8.15
N LYS A 128 17.19 10.37 8.77
CA LYS A 128 15.89 10.23 8.09
C LYS A 128 15.33 11.59 7.67
N PHE A 129 14.95 11.69 6.40
CA PHE A 129 14.34 12.88 5.80
C PHE A 129 12.80 12.76 5.73
N GLY A 130 12.10 13.89 5.77
CA GLY A 130 10.64 13.91 5.65
C GLY A 130 10.15 13.54 4.24
N THR A 131 10.91 13.93 3.22
CA THR A 131 10.66 13.67 1.80
C THR A 131 11.97 13.30 1.09
N ILE A 132 11.89 12.68 -0.09
CA ILE A 132 13.08 12.48 -0.95
C ILE A 132 13.68 13.80 -1.37
N ASP A 133 12.83 14.78 -1.69
CA ASP A 133 13.22 16.13 -2.05
C ASP A 133 14.16 16.75 -0.98
N ALA A 134 13.78 16.68 0.29
CA ALA A 134 14.62 17.15 1.39
C ALA A 134 15.98 16.42 1.48
N ARG A 135 16.04 15.15 1.07
CA ARG A 135 17.31 14.40 0.98
C ARG A 135 18.15 14.90 -0.20
N PHE A 136 17.55 15.14 -1.36
CA PHE A 136 18.27 15.67 -2.51
C PHE A 136 18.77 17.09 -2.29
N GLU A 137 17.95 17.98 -1.72
CA GLU A 137 18.37 19.32 -1.30
C GLU A 137 19.56 19.28 -0.35
N ASN A 138 19.59 18.32 0.60
CA ASN A 138 20.73 18.13 1.47
C ASN A 138 21.99 17.68 0.71
N ILE A 139 21.85 16.75 -0.23
CA ILE A 139 22.96 16.26 -1.08
C ILE A 139 23.48 17.41 -1.96
N GLU A 140 22.60 18.18 -2.58
CA GLU A 140 22.95 19.32 -3.43
C GLU A 140 23.66 20.41 -2.63
N ALA A 141 23.19 20.74 -1.42
CA ALA A 141 23.87 21.68 -0.54
C ALA A 141 25.28 21.21 -0.16
N LEU A 142 25.47 19.92 0.12
CA LEU A 142 26.78 19.35 0.40
C LEU A 142 27.69 19.40 -0.83
N ILE A 143 27.19 19.03 -2.01
CA ILE A 143 27.97 19.02 -3.27
C ILE A 143 28.38 20.44 -3.65
N THR A 144 27.47 21.41 -3.54
CA THR A 144 27.66 22.81 -3.96
C THR A 144 28.80 23.50 -3.24
N LYS A 145 29.13 23.07 -2.01
CA LYS A 145 30.24 23.63 -1.22
C LYS A 145 31.61 23.10 -1.61
N TYR A 146 31.69 21.87 -2.12
CA TYR A 146 32.98 21.16 -2.27
C TYR A 146 33.35 20.84 -3.70
N VAL A 147 32.38 20.75 -4.62
CA VAL A 147 32.64 20.32 -5.98
C VAL A 147 32.75 21.54 -6.92
N PRO A 148 33.88 21.74 -7.62
CA PRO A 148 34.09 22.93 -8.43
C PRO A 148 33.36 22.82 -9.78
N GLN A 149 32.08 23.21 -9.84
CA GLN A 149 31.26 23.12 -11.05
C GLN A 149 30.43 24.37 -11.36
N GLY A 150 30.50 25.43 -10.53
CA GLY A 150 29.50 26.51 -10.54
C GLY A 150 30.02 27.91 -10.87
N PHE A 151 31.25 28.24 -10.45
CA PHE A 151 31.76 29.61 -10.58
C PHE A 151 33.12 29.64 -11.27
N GLU A 152 33.22 30.35 -12.39
CA GLU A 152 34.45 30.45 -13.18
C GLU A 152 35.10 31.83 -13.03
N VAL A 153 36.39 31.85 -12.71
CA VAL A 153 37.22 33.06 -12.68
C VAL A 153 38.33 32.94 -13.71
N ALA A 154 38.34 33.83 -14.70
CA ALA A 154 39.40 33.90 -15.71
C ALA A 154 40.51 34.86 -15.26
N ILE A 155 41.75 34.39 -15.27
CA ILE A 155 42.94 35.16 -14.86
C ILE A 155 43.94 35.18 -16.02
N ASN A 156 44.28 36.38 -16.50
CA ASN A 156 45.36 36.61 -17.46
C ASN A 156 46.64 36.98 -16.68
N HIS A 157 47.54 36.01 -16.51
CA HIS A 157 48.69 36.14 -15.60
C HIS A 157 50.02 36.47 -16.32
N ASN A 158 50.10 36.26 -17.63
CA ASN A 158 51.29 36.58 -18.46
C ASN A 158 52.63 36.02 -17.93
N LEU A 159 52.59 34.83 -17.33
CA LEU A 159 53.81 34.18 -16.78
C LEU A 159 54.50 33.26 -17.79
N ASN A 160 53.91 33.09 -18.99
CA ASN A 160 54.41 32.20 -20.05
C ASN A 160 54.68 30.76 -19.57
N ARG A 161 53.81 30.26 -18.69
CA ARG A 161 53.88 28.93 -18.07
C ARG A 161 52.51 28.54 -17.53
N MET A 162 52.35 27.31 -17.05
CA MET A 162 51.13 26.84 -16.39
C MET A 162 51.36 26.83 -14.85
N PRO A 163 51.20 27.98 -14.16
CA PRO A 163 51.47 28.09 -12.73
C PRO A 163 50.48 27.29 -11.91
N GLN A 164 50.89 26.71 -10.78
CA GLN A 164 49.94 26.09 -9.86
C GLN A 164 49.05 27.19 -9.24
N VAL A 165 47.74 26.94 -9.16
CA VAL A 165 46.80 27.88 -8.55
C VAL A 165 46.34 27.34 -7.19
N SER A 166 46.40 28.19 -6.18
CA SER A 166 45.80 27.95 -4.86
C SER A 166 44.80 29.04 -4.55
N VAL A 167 43.64 28.66 -4.02
CA VAL A 167 42.54 29.59 -3.73
C VAL A 167 42.20 29.56 -2.25
N PHE A 168 42.09 30.74 -1.65
CA PHE A 168 41.70 30.92 -0.25
C PHE A 168 40.52 31.87 -0.15
N THR A 169 39.67 31.64 0.84
CA THR A 169 38.56 32.54 1.19
C THR A 169 38.68 33.00 2.63
N TYR A 170 38.28 34.24 2.89
CA TYR A 170 38.14 34.83 4.22
C TYR A 170 37.20 36.04 4.12
N ASP A 171 36.64 36.42 5.26
CA ASP A 171 35.74 37.57 5.41
C ASP A 171 36.42 38.68 6.20
N TRP A 172 35.92 39.91 6.10
CA TRP A 172 36.37 41.06 6.90
C TRP A 172 37.84 41.43 6.72
N ALA A 173 38.37 41.26 5.50
CA ALA A 173 39.68 41.76 5.15
C ALA A 173 39.80 43.28 5.40
N ILE A 174 40.99 43.77 5.71
CA ILE A 174 41.20 45.21 5.94
C ILE A 174 40.69 46.03 4.74
N GLY A 175 39.78 46.96 4.99
CA GLY A 175 39.18 47.82 3.98
C GLY A 175 37.89 47.27 3.36
N THR A 176 37.41 46.10 3.82
CA THR A 176 36.13 45.50 3.38
C THR A 176 35.01 45.64 4.42
N GLU A 177 35.32 46.14 5.61
CA GLU A 177 34.36 46.32 6.68
C GLU A 177 33.29 47.36 6.32
N THR A 178 32.03 47.05 6.60
CA THR A 178 30.87 47.84 6.14
C THR A 178 30.78 49.25 6.75
N ASN A 179 31.30 49.45 7.96
CA ASN A 179 31.23 50.74 8.67
C ASN A 179 32.60 51.42 8.78
N GLY A 180 33.55 51.05 7.91
CA GLY A 180 34.90 51.58 7.90
C GLY A 180 35.91 50.73 8.68
N LEU A 181 37.16 51.18 8.69
CA LEU A 181 38.28 50.43 9.28
C LEU A 181 38.01 50.03 10.73
N ASP A 182 38.32 48.78 11.08
CA ASP A 182 38.18 48.23 12.44
C ASP A 182 36.73 48.20 12.96
N THR A 183 35.77 48.03 12.04
CA THR A 183 34.34 47.84 12.39
C THR A 183 33.85 46.40 12.20
N ALA A 184 34.77 45.46 11.95
CA ALA A 184 34.47 44.04 11.95
C ALA A 184 34.02 43.55 13.34
N PRO A 185 33.29 42.42 13.43
CA PRO A 185 32.96 41.81 14.71
C PRO A 185 34.20 41.53 15.57
N SER A 186 34.01 41.50 16.89
CA SER A 186 35.10 41.30 17.85
C SER A 186 35.92 40.04 17.52
N GLY A 187 37.24 40.20 17.43
CA GLY A 187 38.18 39.13 17.09
C GLY A 187 38.41 38.91 15.59
N LEU A 188 37.78 39.71 14.71
CA LEU A 188 37.93 39.60 13.25
C LEU A 188 38.67 40.80 12.62
N PHE A 189 39.28 41.68 13.43
CA PHE A 189 40.12 42.75 12.88
C PHE A 189 41.28 42.14 12.08
N GLY A 190 41.42 42.55 10.82
CA GLY A 190 42.39 41.99 9.88
C GLY A 190 41.88 40.81 9.04
N GLY A 191 40.69 40.29 9.34
CA GLY A 191 40.03 39.22 8.60
C GLY A 191 39.77 37.96 9.43
N SER A 192 38.82 37.14 8.95
CA SER A 192 38.56 35.80 9.49
C SER A 192 39.66 34.81 9.09
N GLN A 193 39.65 33.64 9.72
CA GLN A 193 40.61 32.58 9.42
C GLN A 193 40.53 32.18 7.94
N PRO A 194 41.63 32.26 7.17
CA PRO A 194 41.64 31.83 5.77
C PRO A 194 41.38 30.33 5.63
N VAL A 195 40.50 29.97 4.70
CA VAL A 195 40.16 28.59 4.38
C VAL A 195 40.53 28.28 2.93
N SER A 196 41.14 27.13 2.70
CA SER A 196 41.44 26.64 1.34
C SER A 196 40.16 26.27 0.61
N VAL A 197 40.04 26.69 -0.63
CA VAL A 197 38.89 26.41 -1.50
C VAL A 197 39.27 25.33 -2.52
N SER A 198 38.48 24.26 -2.56
CA SER A 198 38.57 23.25 -3.63
C SER A 198 38.40 23.93 -4.98
N ASN A 199 39.28 23.64 -5.93
CA ASN A 199 39.25 24.29 -7.23
C ASN A 199 39.67 23.31 -8.33
N GLN A 200 39.20 23.58 -9.54
CA GLN A 200 39.68 22.93 -10.75
C GLN A 200 40.28 24.00 -11.65
N VAL A 201 41.48 23.71 -12.17
CA VAL A 201 42.26 24.66 -12.97
C VAL A 201 42.29 24.19 -14.41
N VAL A 202 41.91 25.07 -15.34
CA VAL A 202 41.96 24.82 -16.78
C VAL A 202 42.81 25.90 -17.44
N TYR A 203 43.93 25.52 -18.04
CA TYR A 203 44.78 26.44 -18.80
C TYR A 203 44.27 26.54 -20.23
N SER A 204 43.90 27.74 -20.66
CA SER A 204 43.51 27.98 -22.05
C SER A 204 44.75 28.14 -22.95
N ASP A 205 45.80 28.76 -22.40
CA ASP A 205 47.12 28.88 -23.00
C ASP A 205 48.17 29.15 -21.90
N VAL A 206 49.39 29.50 -22.27
CA VAL A 206 50.53 29.75 -21.36
C VAL A 206 50.41 31.05 -20.53
N ASN A 207 49.40 31.88 -20.78
CA ASN A 207 49.18 33.17 -20.10
C ASN A 207 47.78 33.29 -19.48
N ASN A 208 46.86 32.38 -19.79
CA ASN A 208 45.47 32.44 -19.37
C ASN A 208 45.04 31.16 -18.63
N VAL A 209 44.50 31.36 -17.43
CA VAL A 209 43.94 30.28 -16.61
C VAL A 209 42.48 30.55 -16.27
N LYS A 210 41.66 29.51 -16.29
CA LYS A 210 40.30 29.49 -15.74
C LYS A 210 40.30 28.68 -14.46
N VAL A 211 39.86 29.30 -13.38
CA VAL A 211 39.73 28.69 -12.07
C VAL A 211 38.25 28.44 -11.81
N ILE A 212 37.87 27.17 -11.77
CA ILE A 212 36.50 26.73 -11.50
C ILE A 212 36.39 26.45 -10.02
N LEU A 213 35.42 27.08 -9.37
CA LEU A 213 35.14 27.02 -7.94
C LEU A 213 33.74 26.44 -7.68
N PRO A 214 33.48 25.92 -6.47
CA PRO A 214 32.14 25.54 -6.03
C PRO A 214 31.19 26.75 -6.09
N ALA A 215 29.90 26.50 -6.37
CA ALA A 215 28.95 27.58 -6.65
C ALA A 215 28.69 28.49 -5.42
N ASP A 216 28.89 27.95 -4.20
CA ASP A 216 28.75 28.70 -2.95
C ASP A 216 29.75 29.88 -2.82
N TYR A 217 30.81 29.87 -3.64
CA TYR A 217 31.81 30.93 -3.71
C TYR A 217 31.55 31.97 -4.80
N GLN A 218 30.41 31.88 -5.50
CA GLN A 218 30.05 32.87 -6.52
C GLN A 218 29.96 34.27 -5.92
N GLN A 219 30.68 35.22 -6.53
CA GLN A 219 30.78 36.60 -6.09
C GLN A 219 30.69 37.54 -7.30
N GLY A 220 30.07 38.71 -7.10
CA GLY A 220 29.89 39.73 -8.14
C GLY A 220 31.01 40.76 -8.22
N GLY A 221 32.07 40.60 -7.43
CA GLY A 221 33.21 41.52 -7.34
C GLY A 221 33.99 41.68 -8.65
N THR A 222 34.87 42.68 -8.67
CA THR A 222 35.87 42.83 -9.76
C THR A 222 37.16 42.13 -9.35
N LEU A 223 37.79 41.45 -10.31
CA LEU A 223 39.07 40.80 -10.10
C LEU A 223 40.20 41.83 -10.14
N GLU A 224 40.95 41.96 -9.05
CA GLU A 224 42.04 42.91 -8.88
C GLU A 224 43.39 42.20 -8.69
N HIS A 225 44.48 42.82 -9.14
CA HIS A 225 45.83 42.26 -9.02
C HIS A 225 46.72 43.17 -8.17
N HIS A 226 47.21 42.63 -7.04
CA HIS A 226 48.05 43.36 -6.09
C HIS A 226 49.20 42.47 -5.61
N ASN A 227 50.43 42.98 -5.70
CA ASN A 227 51.64 42.30 -5.19
C ASN A 227 51.81 40.84 -5.68
N GLY A 228 51.49 40.55 -6.94
CA GLY A 228 51.63 39.21 -7.53
C GLY A 228 50.51 38.22 -7.16
N VAL A 229 49.42 38.70 -6.55
CA VAL A 229 48.27 37.90 -6.12
C VAL A 229 47.01 38.54 -6.66
N TRP A 230 46.03 37.71 -7.03
CA TRP A 230 44.74 38.16 -7.51
C TRP A 230 43.69 38.06 -6.41
N TYR A 231 42.81 39.04 -6.35
CA TYR A 231 41.75 39.16 -5.36
C TYR A 231 40.42 39.39 -6.06
N LEU A 232 39.39 38.68 -5.63
CA LEU A 232 38.00 38.97 -5.98
C LEU A 232 37.29 39.35 -4.68
N ILE A 233 36.80 40.58 -4.59
CA ILE A 233 36.24 41.14 -3.36
C ILE A 233 34.79 41.53 -3.62
N ASP A 234 33.88 41.04 -2.78
CA ASP A 234 32.44 41.34 -2.84
C ASP A 234 31.89 41.58 -1.42
N GLY A 235 31.69 42.87 -1.09
CA GLY A 235 31.37 43.31 0.26
C GLY A 235 32.46 42.86 1.24
N ILE A 236 32.06 42.12 2.27
CA ILE A 236 32.97 41.60 3.30
C ILE A 236 33.73 40.35 2.86
N LYS A 237 33.33 39.69 1.77
CA LYS A 237 33.89 38.41 1.33
C LYS A 237 35.07 38.64 0.40
N THR A 238 36.13 37.87 0.61
CA THR A 238 37.33 37.90 -0.25
C THR A 238 37.68 36.50 -0.73
N LEU A 239 37.96 36.37 -2.02
CA LEU A 239 38.68 35.25 -2.62
C LEU A 239 40.08 35.71 -3.04
N LYS A 240 41.09 34.95 -2.63
CA LYS A 240 42.49 35.19 -2.92
C LYS A 240 43.03 34.05 -3.79
N PHE A 241 43.56 34.40 -4.96
CA PHE A 241 44.15 33.45 -5.91
C PHE A 241 45.66 33.67 -5.96
N VAL A 242 46.40 32.64 -5.54
CA VAL A 242 47.87 32.63 -5.54
C VAL A 242 48.35 31.75 -6.68
N LEU A 243 49.15 32.33 -7.57
CA LEU A 243 49.76 31.64 -8.71
C LEU A 243 51.25 31.46 -8.43
N SER A 244 51.71 30.21 -8.38
CA SER A 244 53.11 29.83 -8.06
C SER A 244 53.78 29.03 -9.16
#